data_AF-A0A398AU70-F1
#
_entry.id   AF-A0A398AU70-F1
#
_cell.length_a   1.000
_cell.length_b   1.000
_cell.length_c   1.000
_cell.angle_alpha   90.00
_cell.angle_beta   90.00
_cell.angle_gamma   90.00
#
_symmetry.space_group_name_H-M   'P 1'
#
loop_
_entity.id
_entity.type
_entity.pdbx_description
1 polymer ?
#
loop_
_entity_poly.entity_id
_entity_poly.type
_entity_poly.pdbx_seq_one_letter_code
_entity_poly.pdbx_strand_id
1 'polypeptide(L)'
;MTVLVMSNTEIQEIPPWIKRSSRLHRLVLKGCKELLSLPQLPSSLSEIDAENCESLERLDCSFLNQKIALNFPNCFKLNKEARDVIIQTSAYKVKILPGKEMPNYFNYQANGDSLVIKLNERPSPSTIIGKACILLVSKEEVQASKEKITLDHWIKQNSINVPCSRSLHNLFPALTEHLYIFAFEADVTSDELCLKFGVEGDEWMIKECGVHYLNTS
;
A
#
# COMPACT_ATOMS: atom_id res chain seq x y z
N MET A 1 2.73 -16.04 19.44
CA MET A 1 2.73 -14.77 18.67
C MET A 1 3.53 -13.75 19.47
N THR A 2 4.63 -13.23 18.92
CA THR A 2 5.48 -12.23 19.59
C THR A 2 5.39 -10.89 18.86
N VAL A 3 5.30 -9.80 19.63
CA VAL A 3 5.32 -8.42 19.15
C VAL A 3 6.58 -7.76 19.71
N LEU A 4 7.39 -7.14 18.86
CA LEU A 4 8.51 -6.30 19.26
C LEU A 4 8.13 -4.84 19.02
N VAL A 5 8.23 -4.02 20.05
CA VAL A 5 7.95 -2.58 20.00
C VAL A 5 9.21 -1.83 20.38
N MET A 6 9.71 -1.01 19.46
CA MET A 6 10.73 0.00 19.69
C MET A 6 10.10 1.31 19.20
N SER A 7 9.98 2.30 20.06
CA SER A 7 9.35 3.56 19.68
C SER A 7 10.08 4.73 20.29
N ASN A 8 10.30 5.78 19.49
CA ASN A 8 11.04 6.97 19.87
C ASN A 8 12.45 6.66 20.41
N THR A 9 13.11 5.65 19.83
CA THR A 9 14.47 5.25 20.22
C THR A 9 15.49 5.81 19.23
N GLU A 10 16.67 6.17 19.71
CA GLU A 10 17.83 6.65 18.92
C GLU A 10 18.60 5.49 18.23
N ILE A 11 17.91 4.40 17.90
CA ILE A 11 18.55 3.26 17.22
C ILE A 11 18.83 3.64 15.77
N GLN A 12 20.06 3.42 15.33
CA GLN A 12 20.44 3.58 13.92
C GLN A 12 20.28 2.28 13.13
N GLU A 13 20.37 1.15 13.82
CA GLU A 13 20.27 -0.19 13.22
C GLU A 13 19.51 -1.14 14.16
N ILE A 14 18.77 -2.08 13.57
CA ILE A 14 18.15 -3.17 14.30
C ILE A 14 19.15 -4.33 14.40
N PRO A 15 19.38 -4.90 15.60
CA PRO A 15 20.33 -5.99 15.76
C PRO A 15 20.02 -7.22 14.87
N PRO A 16 21.03 -7.88 14.27
CA PRO A 16 20.85 -9.00 13.34
C PRO A 16 20.13 -10.23 13.92
N TRP A 17 20.03 -10.35 15.25
CA TRP A 17 19.32 -11.47 15.89
C TRP A 17 17.83 -11.49 15.53
N ILE A 18 17.24 -10.36 15.11
CA ILE A 18 15.82 -10.28 14.75
C ILE A 18 15.44 -11.29 13.67
N LYS A 19 16.33 -11.54 12.69
CA LYS A 19 16.16 -12.54 11.62
C LYS A 19 15.90 -13.94 12.17
N ARG A 20 16.52 -14.28 13.30
CA ARG A 20 16.44 -15.61 13.94
C ARG A 20 15.20 -15.76 14.84
N SER A 21 14.44 -14.68 15.04
CA SER A 21 13.24 -14.69 15.86
C SER A 21 12.06 -15.30 15.09
N SER A 22 12.02 -16.63 15.00
CA SER A 22 11.00 -17.40 14.27
C SER A 22 9.57 -17.25 14.81
N ARG A 23 9.40 -16.59 15.96
CA ARG A 23 8.09 -16.32 16.58
C ARG A 23 7.69 -14.85 16.49
N LEU A 24 8.49 -13.98 15.87
CA LEU A 24 8.16 -12.57 15.70
C LEU A 24 7.11 -12.41 14.59
N HIS A 25 5.94 -11.87 14.96
CA HIS A 25 4.82 -11.68 14.03
C HIS A 25 4.57 -10.20 13.70
N ARG A 26 4.91 -9.30 14.63
CA ARG A 26 4.71 -7.85 14.48
C ARG A 26 5.94 -7.09 14.96
N LEU A 27 6.42 -6.17 14.14
CA LEU A 27 7.52 -5.25 14.44
C LEU A 27 7.01 -3.81 14.36
N VAL A 28 7.08 -3.09 15.48
CA VAL A 28 6.66 -1.69 15.59
C VAL A 28 7.89 -0.84 15.90
N LEU A 29 8.15 0.17 15.06
CA LEU A 29 9.36 1.02 15.03
C LEU A 29 9.02 2.52 15.09
N LYS A 30 7.86 2.88 15.67
CA LYS A 30 7.31 4.25 15.54
C LYS A 30 8.27 5.32 16.07
N GLY A 31 8.58 6.32 15.25
CA GLY A 31 9.40 7.46 15.65
C GLY A 31 10.87 7.13 15.89
N CYS A 32 11.38 6.00 15.38
CA CYS A 32 12.82 5.71 15.35
C CYS A 32 13.51 6.56 14.27
N LYS A 33 13.67 7.86 14.55
CA LYS A 33 14.07 8.87 13.56
C LYS A 33 15.50 8.71 13.03
N GLU A 34 16.36 8.02 13.76
CA GLU A 34 17.75 7.75 13.36
C GLU A 34 17.93 6.40 12.63
N LEU A 35 16.89 5.57 12.57
CA LEU A 35 16.97 4.25 11.96
C LEU A 35 17.26 4.37 10.46
N LEU A 36 18.38 3.81 10.00
CA LEU A 36 18.86 3.96 8.63
C LEU A 36 18.37 2.85 7.69
N SER A 37 18.22 1.63 8.22
CA SER A 37 17.85 0.45 7.42
C SER A 37 17.08 -0.60 8.22
N LEU A 38 16.26 -1.39 7.52
CA LEU A 38 15.73 -2.64 8.08
C LEU A 38 16.63 -3.82 7.67
N PRO A 39 17.10 -4.64 8.63
CA PRO A 39 17.88 -5.83 8.32
C PRO A 39 16.98 -6.92 7.74
N GLN A 40 17.56 -8.05 7.36
CA GLN A 40 16.81 -9.27 7.05
C GLN A 40 15.85 -9.64 8.19
N LEU A 41 14.59 -9.91 7.84
CA LEU A 41 13.50 -10.16 8.79
C LEU A 41 13.08 -11.65 8.77
N PRO A 42 12.51 -12.17 9.88
CA PRO A 42 12.05 -13.55 9.93
C PRO A 42 10.81 -13.75 9.03
N SER A 43 10.69 -14.93 8.42
CA SER A 43 9.55 -15.27 7.55
C SER A 43 8.21 -15.35 8.28
N SER A 44 8.22 -15.47 9.61
CA SER A 44 7.03 -15.42 10.47
C SER A 44 6.41 -14.03 10.57
N LEU A 45 7.12 -12.99 10.13
CA LEU A 45 6.66 -11.62 10.24
C LEU A 45 5.45 -11.38 9.32
N SER A 46 4.40 -10.81 9.90
CA SER A 46 3.12 -10.52 9.23
C SER A 46 2.75 -9.04 9.26
N GLU A 47 3.44 -8.22 10.07
CA GLU A 47 3.18 -6.78 10.16
C GLU A 47 4.45 -6.00 10.53
N ILE A 48 4.68 -4.90 9.82
CA ILE A 48 5.68 -3.88 10.11
C ILE A 48 4.99 -2.54 10.15
N ASP A 49 5.26 -1.80 11.23
CA ASP A 49 4.83 -0.42 11.40
C ASP A 49 6.03 0.47 11.73
N ALA A 50 6.54 1.18 10.73
CA ALA A 50 7.69 2.06 10.80
C ALA A 50 7.32 3.55 10.68
N GLU A 51 6.12 3.91 11.10
CA GLU A 51 5.65 5.29 11.13
C GLU A 51 6.68 6.27 11.72
N ASN A 52 6.91 7.40 11.06
CA ASN A 52 7.84 8.46 11.49
C ASN A 52 9.31 8.02 11.62
N CYS A 53 9.76 6.98 10.90
CA CYS A 53 11.19 6.67 10.73
C CYS A 53 11.79 7.55 9.63
N GLU A 54 12.06 8.81 9.93
CA GLU A 54 12.42 9.85 8.95
C GLU A 54 13.77 9.60 8.25
N SER A 55 14.71 8.90 8.90
CA SER A 55 16.01 8.56 8.30
C SER A 55 16.06 7.20 7.60
N LEU A 56 14.95 6.44 7.58
CA LEU A 56 14.93 5.10 7.02
C LEU A 56 15.09 5.17 5.50
N GLU A 57 16.22 4.66 5.02
CA GLU A 57 16.61 4.74 3.61
C GLU A 57 16.48 3.38 2.91
N ARG A 58 16.92 2.30 3.57
CA ARG A 58 17.13 0.99 2.94
C ARG A 58 16.32 -0.12 3.58
N LEU A 59 15.91 -1.08 2.76
CA LEU A 59 15.30 -2.33 3.19
C LEU A 59 16.18 -3.49 2.74
N ASP A 60 16.99 -4.02 3.65
CA ASP A 60 17.83 -5.19 3.39
C ASP A 60 17.03 -6.48 3.64
N CYS A 61 15.73 -6.49 3.35
CA CYS A 61 14.85 -7.62 3.56
C CYS A 61 13.93 -7.84 2.35
N SER A 62 13.47 -9.08 2.22
CA SER A 62 12.41 -9.43 1.27
C SER A 62 11.23 -9.98 2.05
N PHE A 63 10.04 -9.50 1.71
CA PHE A 63 8.82 -9.93 2.37
C PHE A 63 8.31 -11.21 1.69
N LEU A 64 8.82 -12.35 2.15
CA LEU A 64 8.48 -13.67 1.60
C LEU A 64 7.05 -14.10 1.96
N ASN A 65 6.43 -13.47 2.96
CA ASN A 65 5.06 -13.71 3.35
C ASN A 65 4.11 -12.85 2.50
N GLN A 66 3.34 -13.49 1.62
CA GLN A 66 2.35 -12.83 0.74
C GLN A 66 1.21 -12.12 1.49
N LYS A 67 1.11 -12.31 2.81
CA LYS A 67 0.11 -11.68 3.68
C LYS A 67 0.77 -10.78 4.72
N ILE A 68 1.80 -10.03 4.35
CA ILE A 68 2.38 -9.01 5.21
C ILE A 68 1.56 -7.71 5.17
N ALA A 69 1.52 -6.98 6.28
CA ALA A 69 1.08 -5.59 6.36
C ALA A 69 2.30 -4.68 6.49
N LEU A 70 2.39 -3.67 5.62
CA LEU A 70 3.53 -2.76 5.53
C LEU A 70 3.06 -1.32 5.74
N ASN A 71 3.54 -0.68 6.80
CA ASN A 71 3.19 0.70 7.12
C ASN A 71 4.47 1.53 7.29
N PHE A 72 4.72 2.47 6.38
CA PHE A 72 5.88 3.36 6.35
C PHE A 72 5.53 4.86 6.23
N PRO A 73 4.49 5.39 6.90
CA PRO A 73 4.16 6.80 6.80
C PRO A 73 5.32 7.66 7.32
N ASN A 74 5.57 8.78 6.65
CA ASN A 74 6.63 9.75 6.94
C ASN A 74 8.07 9.21 6.88
N CYS A 75 8.30 8.05 6.24
CA CYS A 75 9.65 7.54 5.93
C CYS A 75 10.21 8.22 4.67
N PHE A 76 10.40 9.53 4.71
CA PHE A 76 10.67 10.35 3.51
C PHE A 76 12.01 10.07 2.82
N LYS A 77 12.98 9.44 3.52
CA LYS A 77 14.28 9.09 2.95
C LYS A 77 14.35 7.71 2.29
N LEU A 78 13.23 6.97 2.21
CA LEU A 78 13.22 5.67 1.52
C LEU A 78 13.74 5.81 0.10
N ASN A 79 14.81 5.08 -0.22
CA ASN A 79 15.41 5.11 -1.55
C ASN A 79 14.53 4.37 -2.57
N LYS A 80 14.91 4.45 -3.84
CA LYS A 80 14.12 3.88 -4.94
C LYS A 80 13.94 2.38 -4.77
N GLU A 81 15.00 1.66 -4.43
CA GLU A 81 14.99 0.20 -4.27
C GLU A 81 14.05 -0.23 -3.13
N ALA A 82 14.10 0.45 -1.98
CA ALA A 82 13.21 0.22 -0.85
C ALA A 82 11.74 0.49 -1.23
N ARG A 83 11.47 1.60 -1.93
CA ARG A 83 10.13 1.94 -2.41
C ARG A 83 9.61 0.88 -3.38
N ASP A 84 10.44 0.43 -4.32
CA ASP A 84 10.09 -0.61 -5.27
C ASP A 84 9.74 -1.93 -4.57
N VAL A 85 10.51 -2.33 -3.55
CA VAL A 85 10.20 -3.50 -2.71
C VAL A 85 8.83 -3.34 -2.04
N ILE A 86 8.54 -2.20 -1.42
CA ILE A 86 7.25 -1.96 -0.76
C ILE A 86 6.11 -2.01 -1.79
N ILE A 87 6.24 -1.32 -2.93
CA ILE A 87 5.22 -1.24 -3.99
C ILE A 87 4.94 -2.63 -4.58
N GLN A 88 5.98 -3.41 -4.84
CA GLN A 88 5.88 -4.72 -5.50
C GLN A 88 5.46 -5.84 -4.54
N THR A 89 5.69 -5.70 -3.24
CA THR A 89 5.29 -6.72 -2.26
C THR A 89 3.78 -6.90 -2.21
N SER A 90 3.31 -8.15 -2.24
CA SER A 90 1.90 -8.48 -2.00
C SER A 90 1.56 -8.26 -0.53
N ALA A 91 0.42 -7.61 -0.29
CA ALA A 91 -0.07 -7.29 1.04
C ALA A 91 -1.59 -7.49 1.10
N TYR A 92 -2.09 -7.94 2.24
CA TYR A 92 -3.52 -8.13 2.48
C TYR A 92 -4.21 -6.88 3.08
N LYS A 93 -3.41 -5.91 3.55
CA LYS A 93 -3.84 -4.57 3.98
C LYS A 93 -3.27 -3.53 3.02
N VAL A 94 -3.83 -2.32 3.07
CA VAL A 94 -3.25 -1.16 2.42
C VAL A 94 -1.84 -0.92 2.93
N LYS A 95 -0.93 -0.69 2.00
CA LYS A 95 0.43 -0.24 2.26
C LYS A 95 0.47 1.28 2.18
N ILE A 96 1.18 1.90 3.12
CA ILE A 96 1.35 3.35 3.17
C ILE A 96 2.84 3.66 3.11
N LEU A 97 3.24 4.54 2.20
CA LEU A 97 4.60 5.07 2.09
C LEU A 97 4.59 6.46 1.45
N PRO A 98 5.64 7.28 1.61
CA PRO A 98 5.68 8.60 0.99
C PRO A 98 5.73 8.54 -0.55
N GLY A 99 5.04 9.50 -1.16
CA GLY A 99 5.04 9.74 -2.60
C GLY A 99 4.06 10.86 -2.97
N LYS A 100 4.55 11.86 -3.70
CA LYS A 100 3.76 13.01 -4.17
C LYS A 100 3.09 12.78 -5.53
N GLU A 101 3.59 11.80 -6.25
CA GLU A 101 3.26 11.47 -7.65
C GLU A 101 3.08 9.96 -7.79
N MET A 102 2.23 9.56 -8.74
CA MET A 102 1.98 8.16 -9.03
C MET A 102 3.23 7.47 -9.59
N PRO A 103 3.69 6.35 -9.00
CA PRO A 103 4.81 5.60 -9.54
C PRO A 103 4.50 5.01 -10.93
N ASN A 104 5.49 5.05 -11.84
CA ASN A 104 5.40 4.42 -13.17
C ASN A 104 5.11 2.90 -13.15
N TYR A 105 5.23 2.25 -11.99
CA TYR A 105 4.78 0.87 -11.78
C TYR A 105 3.29 0.70 -12.11
N PHE A 106 2.47 1.71 -11.80
CA PHE A 106 1.05 1.76 -12.16
C PHE A 106 0.92 2.28 -13.58
N ASN A 107 0.77 1.38 -14.55
CA ASN A 107 0.80 1.69 -15.98
C ASN A 107 -0.52 2.27 -16.51
N TYR A 108 -1.59 2.19 -15.74
CA TYR A 108 -2.82 2.93 -15.99
C TYR A 108 -2.99 3.96 -14.88
N GLN A 109 -3.13 5.24 -15.24
CA GLN A 109 -3.20 6.35 -14.29
C GLN A 109 -4.29 7.32 -14.73
N ALA A 110 -4.98 7.91 -13.77
CA ALA A 110 -5.97 8.95 -14.01
C ALA A 110 -6.02 9.94 -12.85
N ASN A 111 -6.34 11.19 -13.18
CA ASN A 111 -6.70 12.18 -12.17
C ASN A 111 -8.07 11.84 -11.60
N GLY A 112 -8.21 12.03 -10.28
CA GLY A 112 -9.44 11.76 -9.58
C GLY A 112 -9.65 10.29 -9.21
N ASP A 113 -10.91 9.94 -9.01
CA ASP A 113 -11.39 8.76 -8.30
C ASP A 113 -11.78 7.60 -9.21
N SER A 114 -11.53 7.69 -10.51
CA SER A 114 -11.93 6.66 -11.47
C SER A 114 -10.95 6.51 -12.63
N LEU A 115 -10.86 5.26 -13.11
CA LEU A 115 -9.92 4.86 -14.14
C LEU A 115 -10.57 3.81 -15.05
N VAL A 116 -10.46 4.02 -16.36
CA VAL A 116 -10.91 3.05 -17.37
C VAL A 116 -9.71 2.29 -17.89
N ILE A 117 -9.80 0.96 -17.86
CA ILE A 117 -8.78 0.04 -18.34
C ILE A 117 -9.34 -0.71 -19.54
N LYS A 118 -8.57 -0.69 -20.64
CA LYS A 118 -8.82 -1.53 -21.81
C LYS A 118 -7.81 -2.68 -21.83
N LEU A 119 -8.33 -3.89 -21.87
CA LEU A 119 -7.59 -5.14 -21.97
C LEU A 119 -7.35 -5.43 -23.46
N ASN A 120 -6.13 -5.84 -23.80
CA ASN A 120 -5.72 -6.02 -25.20
C ASN A 120 -6.31 -7.29 -25.85
N GLU A 121 -6.81 -8.24 -25.06
CA GLU A 121 -7.43 -9.48 -25.52
C GLU A 121 -8.76 -9.66 -24.79
N ARG A 122 -9.82 -10.10 -25.50
CA ARG A 122 -11.10 -10.46 -24.89
C ARG A 122 -10.84 -11.62 -23.92
N PRO A 123 -10.97 -11.42 -22.60
CA PRO A 123 -10.81 -12.54 -21.70
C PRO A 123 -11.96 -13.54 -21.96
N SER A 124 -11.63 -14.82 -22.17
CA SER A 124 -12.48 -15.87 -21.60
C SER A 124 -12.69 -15.53 -20.13
N PRO A 125 -13.87 -15.79 -19.51
CA PRO A 125 -14.10 -15.44 -18.11
C PRO A 125 -12.88 -15.77 -17.25
N SER A 126 -12.21 -14.72 -16.75
CA SER A 126 -10.94 -14.84 -16.07
C SER A 126 -10.90 -13.95 -14.86
N THR A 127 -10.10 -14.36 -13.89
CA THR A 127 -9.86 -13.62 -12.67
C THR A 127 -8.67 -12.71 -12.89
N ILE A 128 -8.88 -11.40 -12.82
CA ILE A 128 -7.80 -10.43 -12.84
C ILE A 128 -7.36 -10.16 -11.42
N ILE A 129 -6.05 -10.24 -11.19
CA ILE A 129 -5.41 -9.80 -9.96
C ILE A 129 -4.62 -8.53 -10.29
N GLY A 130 -4.89 -7.46 -9.55
CA GLY A 130 -4.22 -6.19 -9.74
C GLY A 130 -3.85 -5.51 -8.44
N LYS A 131 -3.13 -4.40 -8.58
CA LYS A 131 -2.81 -3.47 -7.52
C LYS A 131 -3.31 -2.10 -7.92
N ALA A 132 -4.01 -1.47 -7.00
CA ALA A 132 -4.40 -0.08 -7.10
C ALA A 132 -3.50 0.76 -6.18
N CYS A 133 -3.26 2.01 -6.58
CA CYS A 133 -2.61 3.03 -5.79
C CYS A 133 -3.43 4.31 -5.82
N ILE A 134 -3.58 4.94 -4.68
CA ILE A 134 -4.35 6.16 -4.50
C ILE A 134 -3.46 7.23 -3.88
N LEU A 135 -3.60 8.45 -4.38
CA LEU A 135 -3.05 9.67 -3.78
C LEU A 135 -4.19 10.52 -3.24
N LEU A 136 -4.09 10.90 -1.96
CA LEU A 136 -5.09 11.73 -1.30
C LEU A 136 -4.64 13.18 -1.20
N VAL A 137 -5.63 14.07 -1.22
CA VAL A 137 -5.51 15.49 -0.84
C VAL A 137 -6.59 15.83 0.18
N SER A 138 -6.27 16.76 1.09
CA SER A 138 -7.24 17.32 2.03
C SER A 138 -7.90 18.56 1.43
N LYS A 139 -9.22 18.70 1.61
CA LYS A 139 -9.98 19.90 1.22
C LYS A 139 -9.64 21.12 2.08
N GLU A 140 -9.23 20.89 3.32
CA GLU A 140 -8.93 21.93 4.30
C GLU A 140 -7.42 22.15 4.47
N GLU A 141 -6.60 21.65 3.53
CA GLU A 141 -5.13 21.71 3.57
C GLU A 141 -4.50 21.07 4.82
N VAL A 142 -5.25 20.18 5.49
CA VAL A 142 -4.75 19.42 6.63
C VAL A 142 -3.81 18.32 6.14
N GLN A 143 -2.64 18.21 6.76
CA GLN A 143 -1.62 17.24 6.36
C GLN A 143 -1.95 15.80 6.80
N ALA A 144 -2.70 15.64 7.90
CA ALA A 144 -2.99 14.34 8.49
C ALA A 144 -4.35 14.30 9.20
N SER A 145 -5.13 13.23 9.00
CA SER A 145 -6.32 12.95 9.80
C SER A 145 -5.94 12.25 11.11
N LYS A 146 -6.62 12.63 12.19
CA LYS A 146 -6.55 11.93 13.49
C LYS A 146 -7.49 10.74 13.54
N GLU A 147 -8.37 10.60 12.56
CA GLU A 147 -9.37 9.55 12.48
C GLU A 147 -9.05 8.57 11.36
N LYS A 148 -9.67 7.41 11.48
CA LYS A 148 -9.56 6.34 10.50
C LYS A 148 -10.48 6.64 9.33
N ILE A 149 -9.95 6.58 8.13
CA ILE A 149 -10.70 6.81 6.90
C ILE A 149 -10.96 5.49 6.18
N THR A 150 -12.16 5.32 5.65
CA THR A 150 -12.50 4.17 4.80
C THR A 150 -12.27 4.53 3.34
N LEU A 151 -11.54 3.67 2.64
CA LEU A 151 -11.43 3.70 1.19
C LEU A 151 -12.20 2.50 0.64
N ASP A 152 -13.20 2.76 -0.17
CA ASP A 152 -13.93 1.74 -0.93
C ASP A 152 -13.46 1.71 -2.38
N HIS A 153 -13.62 0.56 -3.03
CA HIS A 153 -13.40 0.45 -4.47
C HIS A 153 -14.41 -0.50 -5.10
N TRP A 154 -14.81 -0.19 -6.32
CA TRP A 154 -15.70 -1.04 -7.10
C TRP A 154 -15.29 -1.04 -8.56
N ILE A 155 -15.59 -2.16 -9.21
CA ILE A 155 -15.25 -2.39 -10.61
C ILE A 155 -16.56 -2.50 -11.39
N LYS A 156 -16.62 -1.81 -12.53
CA LYS A 156 -17.76 -1.83 -13.44
C LYS A 156 -17.39 -2.40 -14.80
N GLN A 157 -18.29 -3.19 -15.36
CA GLN A 157 -18.26 -3.73 -16.72
C GLN A 157 -19.57 -3.40 -17.41
N ASN A 158 -19.53 -2.74 -18.58
CA ASN A 158 -20.74 -2.31 -19.29
C ASN A 158 -21.73 -1.58 -18.37
N SER A 159 -21.22 -0.74 -17.46
CA SER A 159 -21.97 -0.02 -16.41
C SER A 159 -22.55 -0.86 -15.27
N ILE A 160 -22.28 -2.17 -15.21
CA ILE A 160 -22.73 -3.09 -14.16
C ILE A 160 -21.59 -3.34 -13.17
N ASN A 161 -21.88 -3.32 -11.85
CA ASN A 161 -20.91 -3.68 -10.83
C ASN A 161 -20.55 -5.16 -10.93
N VAL A 162 -19.25 -5.47 -10.92
CA VAL A 162 -18.77 -6.86 -10.81
C VAL A 162 -18.34 -7.18 -9.38
N PRO A 163 -18.53 -8.43 -8.92
CA PRO A 163 -17.94 -8.87 -7.67
C PRO A 163 -16.42 -8.70 -7.70
N CYS A 164 -15.87 -8.11 -6.64
CA CYS A 164 -14.43 -8.02 -6.42
C CYS A 164 -14.09 -8.37 -4.97
N SER A 165 -12.83 -8.74 -4.73
CA SER A 165 -12.28 -8.93 -3.39
C SER A 165 -12.43 -7.68 -2.53
N ARG A 166 -12.32 -7.85 -1.21
CA ARG A 166 -12.37 -6.81 -0.15
C ARG A 166 -12.38 -5.36 -0.67
N SER A 167 -13.58 -4.80 -0.80
CA SER A 167 -13.77 -3.44 -1.33
C SER A 167 -13.39 -2.36 -0.30
N LEU A 168 -13.62 -2.64 0.99
CA LEU A 168 -13.41 -1.71 2.10
C LEU A 168 -12.02 -1.84 2.76
N HIS A 169 -11.29 -0.73 2.69
CA HIS A 169 -9.94 -0.55 3.18
C HIS A 169 -9.87 0.50 4.27
N ASN A 170 -9.01 0.26 5.24
CA ASN A 170 -8.80 1.17 6.36
C ASN A 170 -7.52 1.96 6.14
N LEU A 171 -7.63 3.29 6.07
CA LEU A 171 -6.51 4.19 5.96
C LEU A 171 -6.28 4.84 7.33
N PHE A 172 -5.13 4.57 7.92
CA PHE A 172 -4.70 5.25 9.13
C PHE A 172 -3.17 5.23 9.27
N PRO A 173 -2.51 6.39 9.42
CA PRO A 173 -3.10 7.73 9.27
C PRO A 173 -3.52 8.01 7.81
N ALA A 174 -4.50 8.87 7.60
CA ALA A 174 -4.71 9.50 6.29
C ALA A 174 -3.83 10.74 6.20
N LEU A 175 -3.05 10.81 5.14
CA LEU A 175 -1.95 11.73 4.89
C LEU A 175 -1.98 12.17 3.43
N THR A 176 -1.68 13.45 3.21
CA THR A 176 -1.31 13.95 1.88
C THR A 176 0.13 13.51 1.57
N GLU A 177 0.52 13.55 0.29
CA GLU A 177 1.88 13.16 -0.14
C GLU A 177 2.28 11.71 0.18
N HIS A 178 1.29 10.83 0.34
CA HIS A 178 1.48 9.42 0.62
C HIS A 178 0.70 8.55 -0.38
N LEU A 179 1.31 7.43 -0.74
CA LEU A 179 0.75 6.41 -1.61
C LEU A 179 0.00 5.38 -0.76
N TYR A 180 -1.24 5.10 -1.13
CA TYR A 180 -2.06 4.04 -0.55
C TYR A 180 -2.20 2.90 -1.55
N ILE A 181 -1.54 1.77 -1.30
CA ILE A 181 -1.45 0.68 -2.27
C ILE A 181 -2.13 -0.57 -1.72
N PHE A 182 -3.04 -1.15 -2.49
CA PHE A 182 -3.74 -2.37 -2.13
C PHE A 182 -3.94 -3.28 -3.34
N ALA A 183 -4.07 -4.58 -3.09
CA ALA A 183 -4.43 -5.54 -4.11
C ALA A 183 -5.94 -5.64 -4.27
N PHE A 184 -6.38 -5.98 -5.47
CA PHE A 184 -7.76 -6.36 -5.76
C PHE A 184 -7.77 -7.57 -6.69
N GLU A 185 -8.86 -8.31 -6.64
CA GLU A 185 -9.16 -9.44 -7.49
C GLU A 185 -10.60 -9.32 -7.97
N ALA A 186 -10.85 -9.57 -9.26
CA ALA A 186 -12.21 -9.54 -9.81
C ALA A 186 -12.34 -10.47 -11.00
N ASP A 187 -13.50 -11.12 -11.09
CA ASP A 187 -13.88 -11.91 -12.24
C ASP A 187 -14.43 -10.98 -13.32
N VAL A 188 -13.87 -11.10 -14.52
CA VAL A 188 -14.16 -10.18 -15.62
C VAL A 188 -14.60 -10.94 -16.87
N THR A 189 -15.60 -10.38 -17.56
CA THR A 189 -16.06 -10.90 -18.86
C THR A 189 -15.96 -9.86 -19.99
N SER A 190 -15.55 -8.63 -19.68
CA SER A 190 -15.42 -7.49 -20.60
C SER A 190 -13.95 -7.14 -20.79
N ASP A 191 -13.60 -6.69 -21.98
CA ASP A 191 -12.29 -6.10 -22.30
C ASP A 191 -12.16 -4.66 -21.81
N GLU A 192 -13.26 -4.00 -21.44
CA GLU A 192 -13.25 -2.70 -20.79
C GLU A 192 -13.74 -2.80 -19.34
N LEU A 193 -12.94 -2.26 -18.42
CA LEU A 193 -13.21 -2.18 -16.99
C LEU A 193 -13.15 -0.72 -16.52
N CYS A 194 -14.11 -0.29 -15.71
CA CYS A 194 -14.03 0.98 -15.00
C CYS A 194 -13.84 0.71 -13.51
N LEU A 195 -12.66 1.03 -13.00
CA LEU A 195 -12.40 1.04 -11.57
C LEU A 195 -12.78 2.40 -11.00
N LYS A 196 -13.46 2.37 -9.87
CA LYS A 196 -13.83 3.55 -9.13
C LYS A 196 -13.43 3.38 -7.67
N PHE A 197 -13.06 4.49 -7.07
CA PHE A 197 -12.56 4.59 -5.72
C PHE A 197 -13.39 5.62 -4.97
N GLY A 198 -13.67 5.38 -3.71
CA GLY A 198 -14.45 6.29 -2.88
C GLY A 198 -13.78 6.41 -1.52
N VAL A 199 -13.69 7.62 -1.00
CA VAL A 199 -13.17 7.87 0.34
C VAL A 199 -14.34 8.34 1.20
N GLU A 200 -14.57 7.70 2.34
CA GLU A 200 -15.58 8.16 3.30
C GLU A 200 -15.10 9.43 4.00
N GLY A 201 -16.02 10.38 4.19
CA GLY A 201 -15.77 11.66 4.83
C GLY A 201 -15.55 12.80 3.82
N ASP A 202 -16.01 13.99 4.20
CA ASP A 202 -15.98 15.15 3.30
C ASP A 202 -14.63 15.87 3.27
N GLU A 203 -13.67 15.51 4.13
CA GLU A 203 -12.40 16.21 4.25
C GLU A 203 -11.36 15.77 3.21
N TRP A 204 -11.50 14.58 2.63
CA TRP A 204 -10.48 13.95 1.78
C TRP A 204 -10.99 13.71 0.38
N MET A 205 -10.11 13.89 -0.60
CA MET A 205 -10.39 13.61 -2.00
C MET A 205 -9.27 12.79 -2.60
N ILE A 206 -9.63 11.97 -3.59
CA ILE A 206 -8.64 11.30 -4.41
C ILE A 206 -8.14 12.28 -5.46
N LYS A 207 -6.84 12.61 -5.38
CA LYS A 207 -6.16 13.44 -6.36
C LYS A 207 -5.89 12.65 -7.64
N GLU A 208 -5.40 11.44 -7.47
CA GLU A 208 -4.93 10.59 -8.56
C GLU A 208 -5.06 9.12 -8.15
N CYS A 209 -5.40 8.28 -9.12
CA CYS A 209 -5.45 6.84 -8.96
C CYS A 209 -4.64 6.15 -10.06
N GLY A 210 -4.05 5.00 -9.72
CA GLY A 210 -3.26 4.21 -10.63
C GLY A 210 -3.50 2.72 -10.43
N VAL A 211 -3.42 1.95 -11.50
CA VAL A 211 -3.60 0.49 -11.50
C VAL A 211 -2.50 -0.19 -12.29
N HIS A 212 -2.06 -1.32 -11.76
CA HIS A 212 -1.26 -2.31 -12.45
C HIS A 212 -1.95 -3.67 -12.30
N TYR A 213 -2.20 -4.40 -13.37
CA TYR A 213 -2.77 -5.74 -13.31
C TYR A 213 -1.79 -6.79 -13.83
N LEU A 214 -1.93 -8.00 -13.31
CA LEU A 214 -1.26 -9.20 -13.78
C LEU A 214 -2.30 -10.04 -14.51
N ASN A 215 -2.08 -10.33 -15.80
CA ASN A 215 -2.87 -11.35 -16.48
C ASN A 215 -2.54 -12.70 -15.84
N THR A 216 -3.55 -13.38 -15.30
CA THR A 216 -3.42 -14.80 -14.98
C THR A 216 -3.85 -15.58 -16.23
N SER A 217 -2.88 -16.31 -16.80
CA SER A 217 -3.09 -17.26 -17.89
C SER A 217 -3.62 -18.58 -17.36
#